data_AF-A0A5Q4BYI3-F1
#
_entry.id   AF-A0A5Q4BYI3-F1
#
_cell.length_a   1.000
_cell.length_b   1.000
_cell.length_c   1.000
_cell.angle_alpha   90.00
_cell.angle_beta   90.00
_cell.angle_gamma   90.00
#
_symmetry.space_group_name_H-M   'P 1'
#
loop_
_entity.id
_entity.type
_entity.pdbx_description
1 polymer ?
#
loop_
_entity_poly.entity_id
_entity_poly.type
_entity_poly.pdbx_seq_one_letter_code
_entity_poly.pdbx_strand_id
1 'polypeptide(L)'
;MVLAALTTTLVAITLDTAFYLPGPIKWTDLVSRPVVTPLNNLLYNIDSDNLAQHGLHPWYQHLLVNIPMLIGPAAVLLFTQPHVSLRLYSAISGVFVLSIFQHQEARFLLPTVPLILSSVHVPRSRTLLRVWIGAWILFNLFFGILMGVYHQGGIVPGQVFLSKQPDATQAVWWKTYTPPIWLLNGKNEVLTTRDVMGMKGDALLEELTKLATCDTPADRRNSEYLKEKNGTYLMAPASATWIDPYLSNKGLKGLRFREVWRYRKHLNLDDLDFGDDGIWNTLARVVGRRGLVAWRVTKSCK
;
A
#
# COMPACT_ATOMS: atom_id res chain seq x y z
N MET A 1 -40.52 -0.71 6.83
CA MET A 1 -39.28 -0.80 6.03
C MET A 1 -38.84 0.55 5.48
N VAL A 2 -39.70 1.28 4.73
CA VAL A 2 -39.35 2.60 4.17
C VAL A 2 -38.91 3.61 5.23
N LEU A 3 -39.69 3.77 6.31
CA LEU A 3 -39.33 4.69 7.41
C LEU A 3 -37.96 4.34 8.02
N ALA A 4 -37.71 3.06 8.28
CA ALA A 4 -36.42 2.61 8.81
C ALA A 4 -35.27 2.93 7.83
N ALA A 5 -35.44 2.67 6.53
CA ALA A 5 -34.43 2.98 5.52
C ALA A 5 -34.16 4.50 5.43
N LEU A 6 -35.20 5.33 5.44
CA LEU A 6 -35.07 6.79 5.43
C LEU A 6 -34.36 7.29 6.68
N THR A 7 -34.75 6.81 7.87
CA THR A 7 -34.10 7.17 9.13
C THR A 7 -32.63 6.77 9.14
N THR A 8 -32.30 5.53 8.75
CA THR A 8 -30.91 5.08 8.67
C THR A 8 -30.10 5.90 7.65
N THR A 9 -30.69 6.22 6.49
CA THR A 9 -30.04 7.06 5.47
C THR A 9 -29.77 8.47 6.00
N LEU A 10 -30.74 9.09 6.67
CA LEU A 10 -30.58 10.42 7.26
C LEU A 10 -29.49 10.42 8.35
N VAL A 11 -29.49 9.41 9.21
CA VAL A 11 -28.44 9.24 10.25
C VAL A 11 -27.07 9.11 9.60
N ALA A 12 -26.93 8.27 8.57
CA ALA A 12 -25.67 8.09 7.86
C ALA A 12 -25.18 9.40 7.21
N ILE A 13 -26.04 10.10 6.46
CA ILE A 13 -25.69 11.38 5.84
C ILE A 13 -25.32 12.43 6.89
N THR A 14 -26.02 12.47 8.02
CA THR A 14 -25.74 13.42 9.11
C THR A 14 -24.37 13.15 9.74
N LEU A 15 -24.08 11.88 10.05
CA LEU A 15 -22.80 11.48 10.63
C LEU A 15 -21.64 11.72 9.67
N ASP A 16 -21.80 11.37 8.39
CA ASP A 16 -20.80 11.60 7.36
C ASP A 16 -20.54 13.10 7.16
N THR A 17 -21.60 13.90 7.11
CA THR A 17 -21.48 15.36 7.01
C THR A 17 -20.76 15.94 8.23
N ALA A 18 -21.07 15.45 9.43
CA ALA A 18 -20.37 15.84 10.66
C ALA A 18 -18.89 15.46 10.66
N PHE A 19 -18.55 14.30 10.09
CA PHE A 19 -17.20 13.78 10.08
C PHE A 19 -16.30 14.47 9.04
N TYR A 20 -16.81 14.68 7.84
CA TYR A 20 -16.01 15.17 6.71
C TYR A 20 -16.00 16.69 6.55
N LEU A 21 -16.96 17.42 7.13
CA LEU A 21 -16.94 18.88 7.07
C LEU A 21 -16.01 19.48 8.13
N PRO A 22 -15.26 20.54 7.80
CA PRO A 22 -14.42 21.22 8.78
C PRO A 22 -15.29 21.99 9.77
N GLY A 23 -15.27 21.56 11.03
CA GLY A 23 -15.91 22.27 12.15
C GLY A 23 -17.34 21.80 12.47
N PRO A 24 -18.03 22.46 13.43
CA PRO A 24 -19.36 22.05 13.86
C PRO A 24 -20.40 22.22 12.76
N ILE A 25 -21.20 21.18 12.50
CA ILE A 25 -22.25 21.20 11.47
C ILE A 25 -23.49 21.97 11.92
N LYS A 26 -24.17 22.59 10.95
CA LYS A 26 -25.48 23.22 11.10
C LYS A 26 -26.55 22.43 10.35
N TRP A 27 -27.81 22.57 10.76
CA TRP A 27 -28.95 21.96 10.06
C TRP A 27 -29.03 22.35 8.58
N THR A 28 -28.59 23.56 8.22
CA THR A 28 -28.54 24.02 6.83
C THR A 28 -27.52 23.25 5.98
N ASP A 29 -26.43 22.77 6.58
CA ASP A 29 -25.37 22.05 5.86
C ASP A 29 -25.85 20.69 5.35
N LEU A 30 -26.79 20.07 6.07
CA LEU A 30 -27.43 18.82 5.67
C LEU A 30 -28.27 18.97 4.38
N VAL A 31 -28.60 20.20 3.99
CA VAL A 31 -29.36 20.50 2.77
C VAL A 31 -28.45 21.10 1.71
N SER A 32 -27.59 22.06 2.06
CA SER A 32 -26.79 22.81 1.09
C SER A 32 -25.52 22.07 0.64
N ARG A 33 -24.96 21.21 1.49
CA ARG A 33 -23.68 20.51 1.25
C ARG A 33 -23.64 19.13 1.92
N PRO A 34 -24.66 18.27 1.77
CA PRO A 34 -24.67 16.96 2.39
C PRO A 34 -23.52 16.10 1.87
N VAL A 35 -22.86 15.39 2.78
CA VAL A 35 -21.88 14.37 2.41
C VAL A 35 -22.61 13.05 2.24
N VAL A 36 -22.84 12.66 0.99
CA VAL A 36 -23.45 11.36 0.65
C VAL A 36 -22.34 10.41 0.22
N THR A 37 -21.74 9.72 1.18
CA THR A 37 -20.52 8.92 0.95
C THR A 37 -20.64 7.89 -0.18
N PRO A 38 -21.73 7.11 -0.32
CA PRO A 38 -21.85 6.18 -1.44
C PRO A 38 -21.86 6.87 -2.81
N LEU A 39 -22.50 8.04 -2.91
CA LEU A 39 -22.55 8.80 -4.15
C LEU A 39 -21.18 9.42 -4.46
N ASN A 40 -20.52 10.02 -3.47
CA ASN A 40 -19.18 10.58 -3.62
C ASN A 40 -18.16 9.49 -4.02
N ASN A 41 -18.26 8.31 -3.42
CA ASN A 41 -17.43 7.16 -3.78
C ASN A 41 -17.67 6.72 -5.23
N LEU A 42 -18.92 6.66 -5.68
CA LEU A 42 -19.25 6.31 -7.06
C LEU A 42 -18.69 7.35 -8.05
N LEU A 43 -18.94 8.64 -7.81
CA LEU A 43 -18.45 9.73 -8.68
C LEU A 43 -16.93 9.75 -8.75
N TYR A 44 -16.24 9.51 -7.63
CA TYR A 44 -14.79 9.42 -7.59
C TYR A 44 -14.25 8.25 -8.43
N ASN A 45 -14.87 7.06 -8.32
CA ASN A 45 -14.39 5.85 -9.00
C ASN A 45 -14.81 5.75 -10.48
N ILE A 46 -15.77 6.55 -10.95
CA ILE A 46 -16.09 6.63 -12.38
C ILE A 46 -15.08 7.49 -13.14
N ASP A 47 -14.45 8.44 -12.47
CA ASP A 47 -13.48 9.35 -13.06
C ASP A 47 -12.10 8.69 -13.20
N SER A 48 -11.65 8.50 -14.45
CA SER A 48 -10.37 7.88 -14.76
C SER A 48 -9.17 8.70 -14.27
N ASP A 49 -9.29 10.02 -14.16
CA ASP A 49 -8.20 10.88 -13.71
C ASP A 49 -7.93 10.70 -12.20
N ASN A 50 -8.99 10.42 -11.43
CA ASN A 50 -8.87 10.05 -10.02
C ASN A 50 -8.25 8.65 -9.88
N LEU A 51 -8.70 7.68 -10.69
CA LEU A 51 -8.19 6.31 -10.64
C LEU A 51 -6.72 6.21 -11.09
N ALA A 52 -6.29 7.03 -12.04
CA ALA A 52 -4.92 7.05 -12.53
C ALA A 52 -3.90 7.35 -11.42
N GLN A 53 -4.31 8.04 -10.35
CA GLN A 53 -3.48 8.29 -9.16
C GLN A 53 -3.15 7.01 -8.38
N HIS A 54 -4.00 5.98 -8.49
CA HIS A 54 -3.86 4.69 -7.79
C HIS A 54 -3.44 3.54 -8.73
N GLY A 55 -3.33 3.81 -10.02
CA GLY A 55 -3.02 2.82 -11.05
C GLY A 55 -4.24 2.27 -11.77
N LEU A 56 -4.12 2.13 -13.10
CA LEU A 56 -5.15 1.60 -13.98
C LEU A 56 -4.84 0.15 -14.34
N HIS A 57 -5.89 -0.67 -14.40
CA HIS A 57 -5.79 -2.08 -14.76
C HIS A 57 -6.78 -2.43 -15.88
N PRO A 58 -6.44 -3.42 -16.72
CA PRO A 58 -7.39 -3.98 -17.67
C PRO A 58 -8.61 -4.59 -16.96
N TRP A 59 -9.77 -4.55 -17.62
CA TRP A 59 -11.04 -5.06 -17.07
C TRP A 59 -11.00 -6.54 -16.65
N TYR A 60 -10.07 -7.33 -17.21
CA TYR A 60 -9.89 -8.75 -16.90
C TYR A 60 -8.94 -9.02 -15.73
N GLN A 61 -8.31 -8.00 -15.12
CA GLN A 61 -7.32 -8.15 -14.05
C GLN A 61 -7.87 -8.95 -12.86
N HIS A 62 -9.10 -8.66 -12.42
CA HIS A 62 -9.75 -9.41 -11.36
C HIS A 62 -9.85 -10.91 -11.67
N LEU A 63 -10.29 -11.26 -12.87
CA LEU A 63 -10.55 -12.64 -13.26
C LEU A 63 -9.25 -13.43 -13.53
N LEU A 64 -8.32 -12.85 -14.28
CA LEU A 64 -7.14 -13.56 -14.79
C LEU A 64 -5.91 -13.45 -13.88
N VAL A 65 -5.85 -12.46 -13.00
CA VAL A 65 -4.69 -12.23 -12.14
C VAL A 65 -5.08 -12.33 -10.67
N ASN A 66 -6.04 -11.52 -10.22
CA ASN A 66 -6.33 -11.41 -8.79
C ASN A 66 -7.00 -12.68 -8.22
N ILE A 67 -7.96 -13.30 -8.92
CA ILE A 67 -8.55 -14.58 -8.47
C ILE A 67 -7.48 -15.68 -8.38
N PRO A 68 -6.69 -15.99 -9.43
CA PRO A 68 -5.60 -16.96 -9.33
C PRO A 68 -4.59 -16.64 -8.23
N MET A 69 -4.29 -15.35 -7.99
CA MET A 69 -3.39 -14.93 -6.91
C MET A 69 -3.99 -15.14 -5.51
N LEU A 70 -5.31 -15.02 -5.34
CA LEU A 70 -5.96 -15.19 -4.04
C LEU A 70 -6.25 -16.66 -3.70
N ILE A 71 -6.64 -17.45 -4.70
CA ILE A 71 -7.11 -18.82 -4.49
C ILE A 71 -6.30 -19.87 -5.24
N GLY A 72 -5.16 -19.53 -5.84
CA GLY A 72 -4.19 -20.49 -6.38
C GLY A 72 -4.80 -21.63 -7.20
N PRO A 73 -4.47 -22.91 -6.92
CA PRO A 73 -5.00 -24.05 -7.65
C PRO A 73 -6.54 -24.22 -7.62
N ALA A 74 -7.28 -23.57 -6.71
CA ALA A 74 -8.76 -23.62 -6.76
C ALA A 74 -9.33 -22.76 -7.88
N ALA A 75 -8.58 -21.78 -8.40
CA ALA A 75 -9.03 -21.00 -9.56
C ALA A 75 -9.29 -21.91 -10.77
N VAL A 76 -8.52 -22.99 -10.93
CA VAL A 76 -8.75 -24.00 -11.98
C VAL A 76 -10.05 -24.78 -11.74
N LEU A 77 -10.40 -25.05 -10.48
CA LEU A 77 -11.64 -25.77 -10.13
C LEU A 77 -12.90 -24.94 -10.41
N LEU A 78 -12.80 -23.61 -10.40
CA LEU A 78 -13.91 -22.72 -10.78
C LEU A 78 -14.42 -23.01 -12.21
N PHE A 79 -13.52 -23.39 -13.12
CA PHE A 79 -13.86 -23.68 -14.51
C PHE A 79 -14.04 -25.18 -14.78
N THR A 80 -13.35 -26.05 -14.03
CA THR A 80 -13.36 -27.50 -14.30
C THR A 80 -14.35 -28.29 -13.45
N GLN A 81 -14.67 -27.83 -12.23
CA GLN A 81 -15.51 -28.53 -11.27
C GLN A 81 -16.44 -27.57 -10.46
N PRO A 82 -17.16 -26.63 -11.10
CA PRO A 82 -18.02 -25.69 -10.36
C PRO A 82 -19.21 -26.39 -9.70
N HIS A 83 -19.62 -25.88 -8.54
CA HIS A 83 -20.90 -26.17 -7.90
C HIS A 83 -21.81 -24.95 -8.06
N VAL A 84 -22.68 -24.99 -9.08
CA VAL A 84 -23.61 -23.89 -9.36
C VAL A 84 -24.54 -23.68 -8.17
N SER A 85 -24.44 -22.52 -7.54
CA SER A 85 -25.19 -22.16 -6.34
C SER A 85 -25.42 -20.66 -6.29
N LEU A 86 -26.38 -20.21 -5.45
CA LEU A 86 -26.59 -18.79 -5.20
C LEU A 86 -25.33 -18.08 -4.69
N ARG A 87 -24.48 -18.80 -3.94
CA ARG A 87 -23.18 -18.27 -3.46
C ARG A 87 -22.24 -17.99 -4.62
N LEU A 88 -22.17 -18.90 -5.59
CA LEU A 88 -21.36 -18.72 -6.79
C LEU A 88 -21.86 -17.53 -7.62
N TYR A 89 -23.17 -17.42 -7.84
CA TYR A 89 -23.75 -16.28 -8.54
C TYR A 89 -23.51 -14.96 -7.81
N SER A 90 -23.60 -14.94 -6.48
CA SER A 90 -23.27 -13.78 -5.66
C SER A 90 -21.79 -13.39 -5.76
N ALA A 91 -20.88 -14.36 -5.87
CA ALA A 91 -19.47 -14.10 -6.08
C ALA A 91 -19.24 -13.51 -7.48
N ILE A 92 -19.80 -14.14 -8.52
CA ILE A 92 -19.66 -13.70 -9.91
C ILE A 92 -20.22 -12.30 -10.11
N SER A 93 -21.39 -11.99 -9.54
CA SER A 93 -21.97 -10.65 -9.63
C SER A 93 -21.11 -9.60 -8.94
N GLY A 94 -20.57 -9.91 -7.75
CA GLY A 94 -19.63 -9.04 -7.05
C GLY A 94 -18.35 -8.79 -7.85
N VAL A 95 -17.72 -9.84 -8.37
CA VAL A 95 -16.54 -9.73 -9.24
C VAL A 95 -16.86 -8.90 -10.47
N PHE A 96 -18.01 -9.12 -11.13
CA PHE A 96 -18.42 -8.37 -12.30
C PHE A 96 -18.55 -6.87 -12.00
N VAL A 97 -19.31 -6.49 -10.96
CA VAL A 97 -19.50 -5.09 -10.57
C VAL A 97 -18.18 -4.43 -10.22
N LEU A 98 -17.31 -5.10 -9.45
CA LEU A 98 -15.99 -4.57 -9.10
C LEU A 98 -15.05 -4.46 -10.31
N SER A 99 -15.26 -5.25 -11.36
CA SER A 99 -14.45 -5.22 -12.58
C SER A 99 -14.87 -4.14 -13.59
N ILE A 100 -16.00 -3.46 -13.34
CA ILE A 100 -16.42 -2.28 -14.13
C ILE A 100 -15.45 -1.11 -13.89
N PHE A 101 -14.92 -0.99 -12.67
CA PHE A 101 -13.96 0.04 -12.32
C PHE A 101 -12.55 -0.35 -12.77
N GLN A 102 -11.77 0.64 -13.24
CA GLN A 102 -10.43 0.39 -13.80
C GLN A 102 -9.37 0.15 -12.73
N HIS A 103 -9.60 0.58 -11.49
CA HIS A 103 -8.69 0.31 -10.39
C HIS A 103 -9.05 -1.03 -9.73
N GLN A 104 -8.24 -2.06 -9.98
CA GLN A 104 -8.53 -3.45 -9.63
C GLN A 104 -7.44 -4.06 -8.75
N GLU A 105 -7.57 -3.89 -7.44
CA GLU A 105 -6.69 -4.51 -6.47
C GLU A 105 -7.26 -5.83 -5.95
N ALA A 106 -6.39 -6.81 -5.67
CA ALA A 106 -6.83 -8.12 -5.21
C ALA A 106 -7.60 -8.07 -3.88
N ARG A 107 -7.31 -7.10 -3.00
CA ARG A 107 -8.02 -6.96 -1.72
C ARG A 107 -9.52 -6.69 -1.89
N PHE A 108 -9.94 -6.10 -3.00
CA PHE A 108 -11.36 -5.86 -3.28
C PHE A 108 -12.15 -7.16 -3.46
N LEU A 109 -11.49 -8.26 -3.84
CA LEU A 109 -12.13 -9.56 -4.04
C LEU A 109 -12.16 -10.44 -2.79
N LEU A 110 -11.58 -10.02 -1.66
CA LEU A 110 -11.56 -10.82 -0.42
C LEU A 110 -12.95 -11.34 0.00
N PRO A 111 -14.05 -10.57 -0.09
CA PRO A 111 -15.39 -11.08 0.24
C PRO A 111 -15.86 -12.23 -0.67
N THR A 112 -15.33 -12.33 -1.90
CA THR A 112 -15.73 -13.35 -2.89
C THR A 112 -15.00 -14.68 -2.67
N VAL A 113 -13.84 -14.67 -2.02
CA VAL A 113 -13.00 -15.85 -1.77
C VAL A 113 -13.77 -17.00 -1.10
N PRO A 114 -14.43 -16.83 0.07
CA PRO A 114 -15.17 -17.92 0.71
C PRO A 114 -16.37 -18.39 -0.13
N LEU A 115 -17.01 -17.49 -0.89
CA LEU A 115 -18.12 -17.83 -1.76
C LEU A 115 -17.67 -18.72 -2.93
N ILE A 116 -16.53 -18.40 -3.55
CA ILE A 116 -15.93 -19.20 -4.61
C ILE A 116 -15.46 -20.55 -4.07
N LEU A 117 -14.71 -20.58 -2.96
CA LEU A 117 -14.17 -21.82 -2.39
C LEU A 117 -15.27 -22.77 -1.92
N SER A 118 -16.40 -22.26 -1.41
CA SER A 118 -17.57 -23.07 -1.05
C SER A 118 -18.45 -23.46 -2.25
N SER A 119 -18.02 -23.13 -3.47
CA SER A 119 -18.73 -23.37 -4.73
C SER A 119 -17.89 -24.14 -5.74
N VAL A 120 -16.83 -24.83 -5.31
CA VAL A 120 -16.01 -25.71 -6.17
C VAL A 120 -15.92 -27.10 -5.55
N HIS A 121 -15.90 -28.13 -6.39
CA HIS A 121 -15.66 -29.50 -5.93
C HIS A 121 -14.18 -29.84 -6.03
N VAL A 122 -13.65 -30.49 -5.00
CA VAL A 122 -12.30 -31.05 -5.04
C VAL A 122 -12.25 -32.28 -5.96
N PRO A 123 -11.08 -32.61 -6.55
CA PRO A 123 -10.95 -33.77 -7.41
C PRO A 123 -11.40 -35.08 -6.75
N ARG A 124 -12.18 -35.90 -7.48
CA ARG A 124 -12.66 -37.21 -6.98
C ARG A 124 -11.58 -38.29 -6.97
N SER A 125 -10.65 -38.25 -7.93
CA SER A 125 -9.55 -39.21 -8.00
C SER A 125 -8.59 -39.00 -6.84
N ARG A 126 -8.27 -40.07 -6.10
CA ARG A 126 -7.36 -40.01 -4.93
C ARG A 126 -5.99 -39.45 -5.29
N THR A 127 -5.46 -39.81 -6.46
CA THR A 127 -4.15 -39.32 -6.92
C THR A 127 -4.20 -37.83 -7.22
N LEU A 128 -5.20 -37.38 -7.99
CA LEU A 128 -5.36 -35.97 -8.33
C LEU A 128 -5.68 -35.11 -7.11
N LEU A 129 -6.45 -35.64 -6.16
CA LEU A 129 -6.73 -34.98 -4.90
C LEU A 129 -5.45 -34.76 -4.09
N ARG A 130 -4.57 -35.77 -3.98
CA ARG A 130 -3.28 -35.63 -3.29
C ARG A 130 -2.38 -34.57 -3.94
N VAL A 131 -2.29 -34.59 -5.28
CA VAL A 131 -1.53 -33.58 -6.04
C VAL A 131 -2.11 -32.19 -5.82
N TRP A 132 -3.43 -32.04 -5.92
CA TRP A 132 -4.12 -30.76 -5.72
C TRP A 132 -3.95 -30.23 -4.29
N ILE A 133 -4.11 -31.08 -3.26
CA ILE A 133 -3.88 -30.70 -1.87
C ILE A 133 -2.42 -30.28 -1.65
N GLY A 134 -1.46 -31.03 -2.20
CA GLY A 134 -0.04 -30.69 -2.13
C GLY A 134 0.25 -29.32 -2.75
N ALA A 135 -0.27 -29.07 -3.96
CA ALA A 135 -0.15 -27.78 -4.63
C ALA A 135 -0.85 -26.65 -3.85
N TRP A 136 -2.04 -26.91 -3.29
CA TRP A 136 -2.79 -25.97 -2.46
C TRP A 136 -2.01 -25.55 -1.21
N ILE A 137 -1.45 -26.52 -0.48
CA ILE A 137 -0.64 -26.26 0.72
C ILE A 137 0.62 -25.48 0.35
N LEU A 138 1.34 -25.90 -0.70
CA LEU A 138 2.55 -25.21 -1.14
C LEU A 138 2.26 -23.76 -1.54
N PHE A 139 1.17 -23.55 -2.30
CA PHE A 139 0.72 -22.22 -2.71
C PHE A 139 0.42 -21.34 -1.50
N ASN A 140 -0.40 -21.82 -0.56
CA ASN A 140 -0.78 -21.05 0.62
C ASN A 140 0.39 -20.81 1.57
N LEU A 141 1.31 -21.76 1.71
CA LEU A 141 2.53 -21.56 2.48
C LEU A 141 3.41 -20.48 1.85
N PHE A 142 3.61 -20.56 0.53
CA PHE A 142 4.39 -19.58 -0.22
C PHE A 142 3.75 -18.19 -0.14
N PHE A 143 2.48 -18.04 -0.50
CA PHE A 143 1.79 -16.75 -0.47
C PHE A 143 1.58 -16.24 0.96
N GLY A 144 1.38 -17.12 1.95
CA GLY A 144 1.31 -16.75 3.35
C GLY A 144 2.62 -16.15 3.86
N ILE A 145 3.77 -16.71 3.45
CA ILE A 145 5.09 -16.15 3.77
C ILE A 145 5.33 -14.86 2.96
N LEU A 146 5.10 -14.89 1.64
CA LEU A 146 5.35 -13.75 0.77
C LEU A 146 4.49 -12.56 1.17
N MET A 147 3.17 -12.71 1.24
CA MET A 147 2.25 -11.62 1.52
C MET A 147 2.16 -11.29 3.01
N GLY A 148 2.22 -12.29 3.89
CA GLY A 148 2.06 -12.11 5.33
C GLY A 148 3.32 -11.65 6.06
N VAL A 149 4.52 -11.89 5.51
CA VAL A 149 5.79 -11.54 6.16
C VAL A 149 6.58 -10.52 5.35
N TYR A 150 6.65 -10.66 4.03
CA TYR A 150 7.57 -9.86 3.21
C TYR A 150 6.89 -8.69 2.52
N HIS A 151 5.77 -8.91 1.82
CA HIS A 151 5.06 -7.86 1.09
C HIS A 151 4.61 -6.80 2.09
N GLN A 152 5.31 -5.66 2.08
CA GLN A 152 5.05 -4.55 2.98
C GLN A 152 5.29 -4.82 4.49
N GLY A 153 6.01 -5.89 4.87
CA GLY A 153 6.26 -6.23 6.28
C GLY A 153 6.97 -5.13 7.12
N GLY A 154 7.79 -4.30 6.47
CA GLY A 154 8.48 -3.17 7.11
C GLY A 154 7.64 -1.91 7.33
N ILE A 155 6.43 -1.83 6.78
CA ILE A 155 5.62 -0.61 6.81
C ILE A 155 5.20 -0.23 8.25
N VAL A 156 4.57 -1.16 8.98
CA VAL A 156 4.14 -0.93 10.37
C VAL A 156 5.34 -0.72 11.31
N PRO A 157 6.40 -1.57 11.29
CA PRO A 157 7.61 -1.31 12.06
C PRO A 157 8.26 0.04 11.77
N GLY A 158 8.24 0.48 10.50
CA GLY A 158 8.77 1.77 10.08
C GLY A 158 8.01 2.95 10.67
N GLN A 159 6.68 2.88 10.75
CA GLN A 159 5.91 3.91 11.43
C GLN A 159 6.11 3.92 12.94
N VAL A 160 6.20 2.76 13.58
CA VAL A 160 6.50 2.68 15.01
C VAL A 160 7.91 3.22 15.31
N PHE A 161 8.85 3.05 14.37
CA PHE A 161 10.16 3.68 14.46
C PHE A 161 10.04 5.21 14.38
N LEU A 162 9.34 5.75 13.37
CA LEU A 162 9.14 7.19 13.17
C LEU A 162 8.40 7.85 14.33
N SER A 163 7.40 7.19 14.93
CA SER A 163 6.66 7.74 16.06
C SER A 163 7.53 7.96 17.30
N LYS A 164 8.63 7.20 17.41
CA LYS A 164 9.62 7.31 18.50
C LYS A 164 10.74 8.31 18.20
N GLN A 165 10.83 8.84 16.98
CA GLN A 165 11.87 9.81 16.65
C GLN A 165 11.44 11.22 17.11
N PRO A 166 12.17 11.87 18.03
CA PRO A 166 11.82 13.19 18.53
C PRO A 166 11.87 14.25 17.42
N ASP A 167 12.87 14.19 16.54
CA ASP A 167 13.12 15.15 15.47
C ASP A 167 12.26 14.92 14.22
N ALA A 168 11.59 13.76 14.07
CA ALA A 168 10.83 13.46 12.86
C ALA A 168 9.63 14.39 12.67
N THR A 169 9.73 15.29 11.68
CA THR A 169 8.66 16.20 11.27
C THR A 169 8.25 16.02 9.81
N GLN A 170 9.10 15.41 8.98
CA GLN A 170 8.78 15.03 7.60
C GLN A 170 9.20 13.58 7.35
N ALA A 171 8.30 12.77 6.77
CA ALA A 171 8.60 11.43 6.29
C ALA A 171 8.14 11.28 4.82
N VAL A 172 9.09 10.98 3.94
CA VAL A 172 8.87 10.81 2.49
C VAL A 172 8.91 9.31 2.18
N TRP A 173 7.82 8.74 1.68
CA TRP A 173 7.72 7.32 1.33
C TRP A 173 7.89 7.15 -0.18
N TRP A 174 9.03 6.61 -0.59
CA TRP A 174 9.42 6.50 -1.99
C TRP A 174 9.54 5.05 -2.42
N LYS A 175 8.96 4.71 -3.59
CA LYS A 175 8.91 3.34 -4.12
C LYS A 175 8.38 2.32 -3.13
N THR A 176 7.47 2.72 -2.24
CA THR A 176 6.84 1.84 -1.25
C THR A 176 5.49 2.42 -0.87
N TYR A 177 4.59 1.56 -0.41
CA TYR A 177 3.29 1.96 0.12
C TYR A 177 3.43 2.94 1.29
N THR A 178 2.64 4.01 1.27
CA THR A 178 2.55 4.97 2.37
C THR A 178 1.58 4.46 3.42
N PRO A 179 2.01 4.31 4.69
CA PRO A 179 1.13 3.78 5.71
C PRO A 179 0.09 4.76 6.25
N PRO A 180 -1.00 4.24 6.82
CA PRO A 180 -2.00 5.05 7.51
C PRO A 180 -1.41 5.82 8.70
N ILE A 181 -1.70 7.11 8.81
CA ILE A 181 -1.09 8.00 9.82
C ILE A 181 -1.51 7.73 11.27
N TRP A 182 -2.59 6.98 11.52
CA TRP A 182 -3.09 6.72 12.89
C TRP A 182 -2.14 5.87 13.75
N LEU A 183 -1.29 5.05 13.12
CA LEU A 183 -0.23 4.27 13.78
C LEU A 183 0.90 5.15 14.34
N LEU A 184 0.92 6.45 14.02
CA LEU A 184 1.87 7.42 14.56
C LEU A 184 1.50 7.85 16.00
N ASN A 185 0.35 7.43 16.54
CA ASN A 185 -0.05 7.63 17.95
C ASN A 185 0.14 9.08 18.43
N GLY A 186 -0.51 10.04 17.76
CA GLY A 186 -0.42 11.48 18.07
C GLY A 186 0.77 12.19 17.42
N LYS A 187 1.84 11.46 17.02
CA LYS A 187 2.96 12.07 16.29
C LYS A 187 2.53 12.65 14.93
N ASN A 188 1.41 12.19 14.37
CA ASN A 188 0.80 12.75 13.15
C ASN A 188 0.38 14.23 13.27
N GLU A 189 0.31 14.80 14.49
CA GLU A 189 0.10 16.23 14.68
C GLU A 189 1.31 17.08 14.26
N VAL A 190 2.51 16.51 14.29
CA VAL A 190 3.78 17.19 13.99
C VAL A 190 4.57 16.56 12.84
N LEU A 191 4.31 15.29 12.54
CA LEU A 191 4.94 14.53 11.46
C LEU A 191 4.04 14.53 10.22
N THR A 192 4.46 15.25 9.17
CA THR A 192 3.84 15.15 7.85
C THR A 192 4.41 13.98 7.09
N THR A 193 3.55 13.07 6.65
CA THR A 193 3.91 11.98 5.73
C THR A 193 3.58 12.36 4.29
N ARG A 194 4.49 12.13 3.35
CA ARG A 194 4.27 12.35 1.91
C ARG A 194 4.41 11.05 1.15
N ASP A 195 3.40 10.74 0.35
CA ASP A 195 3.44 9.66 -0.63
C ASP A 195 4.11 10.16 -1.91
N VAL A 196 5.22 9.54 -2.29
CA VAL A 196 5.91 9.81 -3.55
C VAL A 196 6.25 8.51 -4.27
N MET A 197 5.43 7.47 -4.10
CA MET A 197 5.67 6.12 -4.62
C MET A 197 6.06 6.08 -6.11
N GLY A 198 5.37 6.86 -6.96
CA GLY A 198 5.62 6.96 -8.40
C GLY A 198 6.67 8.00 -8.82
N MET A 199 7.23 8.77 -7.89
CA MET A 199 8.13 9.89 -8.23
C MET A 199 9.46 9.39 -8.81
N LYS A 200 9.93 10.05 -9.88
CA LYS A 200 11.26 9.81 -10.46
C LYS A 200 12.37 10.26 -9.49
N GLY A 201 13.52 9.62 -9.56
CA GLY A 201 14.62 9.90 -8.64
C GLY A 201 15.11 11.35 -8.65
N ASP A 202 15.23 11.99 -9.81
CA ASP A 202 15.68 13.39 -9.88
C ASP A 202 14.72 14.34 -9.16
N ALA A 203 13.42 14.17 -9.41
CA ALA A 203 12.37 14.91 -8.72
C ALA A 203 12.36 14.64 -7.20
N LEU A 204 12.66 13.39 -6.79
CA LEU A 204 12.83 13.06 -5.38
C LEU A 204 13.99 13.85 -4.75
N LEU A 205 15.14 13.96 -5.41
CA LEU A 205 16.28 14.72 -4.87
C LEU A 205 15.96 16.21 -4.73
N GLU A 206 15.27 16.80 -5.70
CA GLU A 206 14.81 18.18 -5.60
C GLU A 206 13.88 18.37 -4.40
N GLU A 207 12.93 17.46 -4.22
CA GLU A 207 11.98 17.50 -3.12
C GLU A 207 12.68 17.33 -1.76
N LEU A 208 13.57 16.35 -1.64
CA LEU A 208 14.38 16.15 -0.45
C LEU A 208 15.29 17.34 -0.18
N THR A 209 15.80 18.03 -1.20
CA THR A 209 16.63 19.24 -1.03
C THR A 209 15.86 20.39 -0.41
N LYS A 210 14.56 20.53 -0.74
CA LYS A 210 13.67 21.53 -0.12
C LYS A 210 13.41 21.21 1.34
N LEU A 211 13.21 19.92 1.67
CA LEU A 211 12.82 19.47 3.00
C LEU A 211 14.00 19.28 3.96
N ALA A 212 15.17 18.90 3.45
CA ALA A 212 16.33 18.51 4.26
C ALA A 212 16.77 19.61 5.22
N THR A 213 16.99 19.23 6.48
CA THR A 213 17.49 20.13 7.51
C THR A 213 19.00 20.36 7.37
N CYS A 214 19.42 21.52 7.84
CA CYS A 214 20.83 21.85 7.97
C CYS A 214 21.47 20.98 9.05
N ASP A 215 22.57 20.36 8.72
CA ASP A 215 23.39 19.59 9.66
C ASP A 215 24.79 20.19 9.63
N THR A 216 25.22 20.83 10.71
CA THR A 216 26.65 21.14 10.87
C THR A 216 27.39 19.82 10.97
N PRO A 217 28.59 19.65 10.38
CA PRO A 217 29.25 18.35 10.31
C PRO A 217 29.68 17.87 11.71
N ALA A 218 28.73 17.34 12.47
CA ALA A 218 28.95 16.59 13.69
C ALA A 218 29.23 15.14 13.33
N ASP A 219 30.14 14.52 14.08
CA ASP A 219 30.69 13.20 13.82
C ASP A 219 29.59 12.16 13.49
N ARG A 220 29.81 11.38 12.42
CA ARG A 220 28.90 10.34 11.88
C ARG A 220 28.51 9.25 12.88
N ARG A 221 29.10 9.25 14.07
CA ARG A 221 28.83 8.30 15.15
C ARG A 221 27.88 8.82 16.22
N ASN A 222 27.47 10.09 16.17
CA ASN A 222 26.65 10.65 17.23
C ASN A 222 25.17 10.70 16.84
N SER A 223 24.28 10.24 17.73
CA SER A 223 22.82 10.41 17.63
C SER A 223 22.38 11.85 17.95
N GLU A 224 23.26 12.83 17.72
CA GLU A 224 23.04 14.24 18.02
C GLU A 224 21.91 14.86 17.22
N TYR A 225 21.65 14.35 16.01
CA TYR A 225 20.50 14.77 15.21
C TYR A 225 19.16 14.55 15.94
N LEU A 226 19.09 13.64 16.92
CA LEU A 226 17.89 13.45 17.75
C LEU A 226 17.64 14.63 18.71
N LYS A 227 18.62 15.51 18.92
CA LYS A 227 18.45 16.77 19.65
C LYS A 227 17.86 17.87 18.78
N GLU A 228 17.87 17.70 17.45
CA GLU A 228 17.21 18.64 16.55
C GLU A 228 15.69 18.59 16.76
N LYS A 229 15.03 19.73 16.53
CA LYS A 229 13.56 19.82 16.63
C LYS A 229 12.87 19.33 15.37
N ASN A 230 13.55 19.44 14.22
CA ASN A 230 12.98 19.18 12.91
C ASN A 230 13.86 18.20 12.16
N GLY A 231 13.24 17.35 11.34
CA GLY A 231 13.96 16.32 10.65
C GLY A 231 13.18 15.64 9.56
N THR A 232 13.92 15.32 8.50
CA THR A 232 13.41 14.71 7.27
C THR A 232 13.93 13.30 7.12
N TYR A 233 13.00 12.37 6.96
CA TYR A 233 13.28 10.95 6.79
C TYR A 233 12.80 10.49 5.41
N LEU A 234 13.68 9.81 4.69
CA LEU A 234 13.32 9.06 3.49
C LEU A 234 13.10 7.60 3.88
N MET A 235 11.91 7.08 3.59
CA MET A 235 11.55 5.68 3.72
C MET A 235 11.52 5.07 2.32
N ALA A 236 12.43 4.15 2.01
CA ALA A 236 12.42 3.46 0.72
C ALA A 236 12.94 2.03 0.82
N PRO A 237 12.56 1.14 -0.11
CA PRO A 237 13.10 -0.21 -0.17
C PRO A 237 14.61 -0.17 -0.42
N ALA A 238 15.34 -1.09 0.20
CA ALA A 238 16.77 -1.26 -0.06
C ALA A 238 17.07 -1.78 -1.49
N SER A 239 16.05 -2.26 -2.20
CA SER A 239 16.10 -2.62 -3.62
C SER A 239 16.10 -1.43 -4.57
N ALA A 240 15.73 -0.22 -4.10
CA ALA A 240 15.71 1.00 -4.90
C ALA A 240 17.15 1.51 -5.12
N THR A 241 17.88 0.86 -6.02
CA THR A 241 19.31 1.07 -6.29
C THR A 241 19.64 2.46 -6.85
N TRP A 242 18.65 3.16 -7.41
CA TRP A 242 18.84 4.48 -7.99
C TRP A 242 19.46 5.49 -7.00
N ILE A 243 19.17 5.38 -5.70
CA ILE A 243 19.73 6.28 -4.68
C ILE A 243 21.16 5.94 -4.26
N ASP A 244 21.66 4.73 -4.59
CA ASP A 244 22.97 4.23 -4.13
C ASP A 244 24.14 5.19 -4.39
N PRO A 245 24.26 5.85 -5.56
CA PRO A 245 25.35 6.79 -5.82
C PRO A 245 25.42 7.92 -4.79
N TYR A 246 24.26 8.35 -4.27
CA TYR A 246 24.14 9.45 -3.31
C TYR A 246 24.35 9.02 -1.85
N LEU A 247 24.17 7.73 -1.54
CA LEU A 247 24.38 7.20 -0.17
C LEU A 247 25.84 7.29 0.28
N SER A 248 26.77 7.26 -0.68
CA SER A 248 28.21 7.37 -0.41
C SER A 248 28.66 8.79 -0.06
N ASN A 249 27.84 9.80 -0.36
CA ASN A 249 28.22 11.20 -0.23
C ASN A 249 28.53 11.56 1.24
N LYS A 250 29.80 11.83 1.50
CA LYS A 250 30.31 12.32 2.79
C LYS A 250 30.70 13.79 2.75
N GLY A 251 30.58 14.43 1.58
CA GLY A 251 31.08 15.78 1.34
C GLY A 251 30.14 16.87 1.85
N LEU A 252 30.60 18.11 1.68
CA LEU A 252 29.90 19.34 2.06
C LEU A 252 28.90 19.84 0.99
N LYS A 253 28.71 19.09 -0.10
CA LYS A 253 27.85 19.49 -1.23
C LYS A 253 26.70 18.49 -1.39
N GLY A 254 25.49 19.02 -1.56
CA GLY A 254 24.29 18.22 -1.81
C GLY A 254 23.69 17.59 -0.55
N LEU A 255 22.82 16.59 -0.78
CA LEU A 255 22.17 15.82 0.26
C LEU A 255 23.11 14.78 0.88
N ARG A 256 22.94 14.56 2.18
CA ARG A 256 23.56 13.51 2.96
C ARG A 256 22.49 12.57 3.47
N PHE A 257 22.71 11.27 3.28
CA PHE A 257 21.80 10.21 3.69
C PHE A 257 22.45 9.40 4.80
N ARG A 258 21.86 9.42 5.98
CA ARG A 258 22.29 8.61 7.12
C ARG A 258 21.29 7.51 7.36
N GLU A 259 21.68 6.27 7.14
CA GLU A 259 20.84 5.13 7.52
C GLU A 259 20.69 5.10 9.04
N VAL A 260 19.44 5.19 9.51
CA VAL A 260 19.10 5.25 10.95
C VAL A 260 18.23 4.07 11.36
N TRP A 261 17.61 3.38 10.41
CA TRP A 261 16.81 2.19 10.67
C TRP A 261 16.68 1.31 9.44
N ARG A 262 16.56 -0.01 9.66
CA ARG A 262 16.36 -1.00 8.60
C ARG A 262 15.51 -2.17 9.09
N TYR A 263 14.60 -2.63 8.23
CA TYR A 263 13.82 -3.84 8.44
C TYR A 263 13.97 -4.80 7.26
N ARG A 264 14.62 -5.95 7.49
CA ARG A 264 14.99 -6.89 6.42
C ARG A 264 13.83 -7.72 5.85
N LYS A 265 12.74 -7.92 6.62
CA LYS A 265 11.57 -8.69 6.18
C LYS A 265 10.58 -7.78 5.45
N HIS A 266 11.05 -7.14 4.39
CA HIS A 266 10.22 -6.27 3.56
C HIS A 266 10.61 -6.47 2.11
N LEU A 267 9.61 -6.63 1.25
CA LEU A 267 9.75 -6.76 -0.18
C LEU A 267 8.65 -5.90 -0.80
N ASN A 268 9.04 -4.92 -1.61
CA ASN A 268 8.06 -4.13 -2.34
C ASN A 268 7.81 -4.78 -3.70
N LEU A 269 6.54 -5.05 -4.04
CA LEU A 269 6.17 -5.67 -5.31
C LEU A 269 6.00 -4.62 -6.43
N ASP A 270 5.97 -3.33 -6.09
CA ASP A 270 5.81 -2.25 -7.07
C ASP A 270 7.15 -1.76 -7.66
N ASP A 271 8.26 -2.31 -7.19
CA ASP A 271 9.63 -2.04 -7.67
C ASP A 271 10.16 -3.18 -8.57
N LEU A 272 9.23 -3.94 -9.16
CA LEU A 272 9.51 -5.05 -10.08
C LEU A 272 9.58 -4.54 -11.52
N ASP A 273 10.78 -4.15 -11.94
CA ASP A 273 11.03 -3.71 -13.32
C ASP A 273 11.53 -4.87 -14.19
N PHE A 274 10.61 -5.72 -14.64
CA PHE A 274 10.96 -6.86 -15.48
C PHE A 274 11.27 -6.48 -16.93
N GLY A 275 10.82 -5.30 -17.38
CA GLY A 275 11.01 -4.82 -18.75
C GLY A 275 12.44 -4.34 -18.98
N ASP A 276 12.94 -3.51 -18.07
CA ASP A 276 14.27 -2.90 -18.22
C ASP A 276 15.37 -3.80 -17.62
N ASP A 277 15.17 -4.34 -16.42
CA ASP A 277 16.20 -5.16 -15.74
C ASP A 277 16.22 -6.61 -16.24
N GLY A 278 15.09 -7.13 -16.72
CA GLY A 278 14.88 -8.55 -17.00
C GLY A 278 14.66 -9.40 -15.74
N ILE A 279 13.90 -10.50 -15.88
CA ILE A 279 13.36 -11.32 -14.78
C ILE A 279 14.40 -11.66 -13.69
N TRP A 280 15.53 -12.25 -14.07
CA TRP A 280 16.51 -12.75 -13.11
C TRP A 280 17.23 -11.63 -12.35
N ASN A 281 17.54 -10.53 -13.02
CA ASN A 281 18.20 -9.39 -12.39
C ASN A 281 17.24 -8.68 -11.43
N THR A 282 15.98 -8.47 -11.82
CA THR A 282 14.94 -7.93 -10.93
C THR A 282 14.80 -8.78 -9.67
N LEU A 283 14.70 -10.11 -9.83
CA LEU A 283 14.56 -11.03 -8.70
C LEU A 283 15.81 -11.03 -7.81
N ALA A 284 17.00 -11.09 -8.40
CA ALA A 284 18.26 -11.03 -7.65
C ALA A 284 18.38 -9.72 -6.85
N ARG A 285 18.01 -8.59 -7.45
CA ARG A 285 17.99 -7.26 -6.82
C ARG A 285 17.00 -7.22 -5.66
N VAL A 286 15.73 -7.52 -5.91
CA VAL A 286 14.64 -7.37 -4.93
C VAL A 286 14.78 -8.37 -3.77
N VAL A 287 15.19 -9.62 -4.04
CA VAL A 287 15.38 -10.64 -3.00
C VAL A 287 16.70 -10.44 -2.25
N GLY A 288 17.79 -10.16 -2.96
CA GLY A 288 19.12 -9.98 -2.39
C GLY A 288 19.25 -8.72 -1.55
N ARG A 289 18.59 -7.64 -1.97
CA ARG A 289 18.57 -6.34 -1.28
C ARG A 289 17.26 -6.08 -0.54
N ARG A 290 16.49 -7.12 -0.22
CA ARG A 290 15.23 -6.97 0.50
C ARG A 290 15.38 -6.16 1.80
N GLY A 291 14.36 -5.37 2.07
CA GLY A 291 14.21 -4.60 3.29
C GLY A 291 13.67 -3.20 3.02
N LEU A 292 13.12 -2.59 4.07
CA LEU A 292 12.77 -1.17 4.11
C LEU A 292 13.82 -0.45 4.94
N VAL A 293 14.24 0.73 4.48
CA VAL A 293 15.28 1.51 5.15
C VAL A 293 14.76 2.92 5.40
N ALA A 294 15.10 3.47 6.55
CA ALA A 294 14.93 4.87 6.86
C ALA A 294 16.30 5.57 6.78
N TRP A 295 16.39 6.58 5.93
CA TRP A 295 17.52 7.50 5.89
C TRP A 295 17.11 8.85 6.48
N ARG A 296 17.85 9.32 7.48
CA ARG A 296 17.79 10.73 7.88
C ARG A 296 18.51 11.53 6.80
N VAL A 297 17.78 12.48 6.22
CA VAL A 297 18.26 13.31 5.11
C VAL A 297 18.63 14.69 5.62
N THR A 298 19.87 15.10 5.38
CA THR A 298 20.38 16.41 5.76
C THR A 298 21.13 17.07 4.61
N LYS A 299 21.41 18.36 4.72
CA LYS A 299 22.28 19.09 3.79
C LYS A 299 23.28 19.94 4.56
N SER A 300 24.43 20.18 3.97
CA SER A 300 25.37 21.15 4.50
C SER A 300 24.83 22.56 4.26
N CYS A 301 24.73 23.34 5.34
CA CYS A 301 24.39 24.74 5.28
C CYS A 301 25.64 25.57 5.63
N LYS A 302 25.73 26.75 5.01
CA LYS A 302 26.77 27.73 5.36
C LYS A 302 26.49 28.31 6.73
#